data_AF-A0A522DQI1-F1
#
_entry.id   AF-A0A522DQI1-F1
#
_cell.length_a   1.000
_cell.length_b   1.000
_cell.length_c   1.000
_cell.angle_alpha   90.00
_cell.angle_beta   90.00
_cell.angle_gamma   90.00
#
_symmetry.space_group_name_H-M   'P 1'
#
loop_
_entity.id
_entity.type
_entity.pdbx_description
1 polymer ?
#
loop_
_entity_poly.entity_id
_entity_poly.type
_entity_poly.pdbx_seq_one_letter_code
_entity_poly.pdbx_strand_id
1 'polypeptide(L)' 'MGEGTTAPAKAPRLLDQVRDAVRRRHYSLRTEQSYVHWIKRFIFFTGKRHPREMGA' A
#
# COMPACT_ATOMS: atom_id res chain seq x y z
N MET A 1 -24.91 16.16 3.83
CA MET A 1 -23.69 15.85 3.06
C MET A 1 -23.29 14.42 3.41
N GLY A 2 -23.82 13.43 2.67
CA GLY A 2 -23.39 12.03 2.74
C GLY A 2 -22.31 11.76 1.68
N GLU A 3 -21.51 10.71 1.72
CA GLU A 3 -21.51 9.48 2.50
C GLU A 3 -20.05 9.04 2.71
N GLY A 4 -19.69 8.69 3.95
CA GLY A 4 -18.42 8.02 4.24
C GLY A 4 -18.52 6.55 3.86
N THR A 5 -18.19 6.20 2.62
CA THR A 5 -18.12 4.80 2.18
C THR A 5 -17.04 4.06 2.97
N THR A 6 -17.47 3.36 4.02
CA THR A 6 -16.63 2.44 4.78
C THR A 6 -16.64 1.11 4.03
N ALA A 7 -15.70 0.94 3.09
CA ALA A 7 -15.56 -0.29 2.31
C ALA A 7 -15.11 -1.47 3.21
N PRO A 8 -15.53 -2.71 2.92
CA PRO A 8 -15.42 -3.84 3.84
C PRO A 8 -13.96 -4.24 4.10
N ALA A 9 -13.69 -4.65 5.34
CA ALA A 9 -12.42 -5.14 5.86
C ALA A 9 -11.96 -6.42 5.13
N LYS A 10 -11.37 -6.25 3.95
CA LYS A 10 -10.58 -7.28 3.28
C LYS A 10 -9.23 -7.32 3.99
N ALA A 11 -8.73 -8.51 4.33
CA ALA A 11 -7.43 -8.71 5.00
C ALA A 11 -6.40 -7.67 4.49
N PRO A 12 -5.74 -6.93 5.40
CA PRO A 12 -5.14 -5.64 5.07
C PRO A 12 -4.15 -5.83 3.93
N ARG A 13 -4.52 -5.35 2.75
CA ARG A 13 -3.68 -5.47 1.56
C ARG A 13 -2.41 -4.69 1.87
N LEU A 14 -1.26 -5.18 1.41
CA LEU A 14 0.04 -4.51 1.62
C LEU A 14 -0.03 -3.00 1.30
N LEU A 15 -0.80 -2.63 0.28
CA LEU A 15 -1.03 -1.25 -0.14
C LEU A 15 -1.79 -0.41 0.90
N ASP A 16 -2.73 -1.00 1.63
CA ASP A 16 -3.51 -0.28 2.66
C ASP A 16 -2.62 -0.02 3.88
N GLN A 17 -1.80 -1.01 4.28
CA GLN A 17 -0.82 -0.83 5.35
C GLN A 17 0.22 0.27 5.03
N VAL A 18 0.65 0.32 3.77
CA VAL A 18 1.56 1.38 3.29
C VAL A 18 0.88 2.73 3.34
N ARG A 19 -0.38 2.85 2.88
CA ARG A 19 -1.12 4.11 2.94
C ARG A 19 -1.25 4.61 4.36
N ASP A 20 -1.56 3.73 5.31
CA ASP A 20 -1.65 4.09 6.73
C ASP A 20 -0.30 4.50 7.31
N ALA A 21 0.79 3.83 6.93
CA ALA A 21 2.14 4.22 7.34
C ALA A 21 2.55 5.60 6.76
N VAL A 22 2.21 5.87 5.50
CA VAL A 22 2.50 7.14 4.82
C VAL A 22 1.68 8.28 5.43
N ARG A 23 0.39 8.04 5.71
CA ARG A 23 -0.50 9.00 6.38
C ARG A 23 -0.05 9.31 7.80
N ARG A 24 0.36 8.30 8.58
CA ARG A 24 0.94 8.49 9.93
C ARG A 24 2.22 9.31 9.93
N ARG A 25 2.97 9.29 8.82
CA ARG A 25 4.19 10.09 8.65
C ARG A 25 3.94 11.48 8.05
N HIS A 26 2.67 11.87 7.87
CA HIS A 26 2.27 13.18 7.32
C HIS A 26 2.93 13.52 5.98
N TYR A 27 3.22 12.51 5.17
CA TYR A 27 3.75 12.76 3.84
C TYR A 27 2.66 13.34 2.92
N SER A 28 3.11 14.13 1.95
CA SER A 28 2.22 14.69 0.93
C SER A 28 1.57 13.60 0.08
N LEU A 29 0.37 13.89 -0.45
CA LEU A 29 -0.36 13.02 -1.39
C LEU A 29 0.49 12.64 -2.62
N ARG A 30 1.40 13.52 -3.04
CA ARG A 30 2.33 13.25 -4.15
C ARG A 30 3.30 12.12 -3.79
N THR A 31 3.85 12.14 -2.58
CA THR A 31 4.73 11.09 -2.07
C THR A 31 3.98 9.77 -1.93
N GLU A 32 2.73 9.79 -1.44
CA GLU A 32 1.87 8.61 -1.37
C GLU A 32 1.70 7.95 -2.75
N GLN A 33 1.38 8.72 -3.77
CA GLN A 33 1.21 8.21 -5.14
C GLN A 33 2.49 7.58 -5.69
N SER A 34 3.64 8.21 -5.50
CA SER A 34 4.93 7.66 -5.92
C SER A 34 5.24 6.35 -5.20
N TYR A 35 5.01 6.27 -3.89
CA TYR A 35 5.23 5.04 -3.11
C TYR A 35 4.30 3.92 -3.55
N VAL A 36 3.00 4.19 -3.69
CA VAL A 36 2.03 3.20 -4.18
C VAL A 36 2.40 2.71 -5.59
N HIS A 37 2.88 3.60 -6.46
CA HIS A 37 3.34 3.23 -7.80
C HIS A 37 4.55 2.27 -7.75
N TRP A 38 5.58 2.62 -6.98
CA TRP A 38 6.78 1.77 -6.82
C TRP A 38 6.46 0.42 -6.18
N ILE A 39 5.55 0.39 -5.20
CA ILE A 39 5.16 -0.84 -4.51
C ILE A 39 4.36 -1.75 -5.44
N LYS A 40 3.43 -1.21 -6.24
CA LYS A 40 2.76 -1.99 -7.29
C LYS A 40 3.77 -2.60 -8.25
N ARG A 41 4.74 -1.80 -8.72
CA ARG A 41 5.80 -2.27 -9.61
C ARG A 41 6.66 -3.36 -8.95
N PHE A 42 6.99 -3.21 -7.68
CA PHE A 42 7.74 -4.20 -6.91
C PHE A 42 6.97 -5.53 -6.75
N ILE A 43 5.66 -5.48 -6.50
CA ILE A 43 4.80 -6.67 -6.43
C ILE A 43 4.75 -7.39 -7.77
N PHE A 44 4.63 -6.66 -8.88
CA PHE A 44 4.67 -7.22 -10.22
C PHE A 44 6.04 -7.81 -10.57
N PHE A 45 7.12 -7.09 -10.27
CA PHE A 45 8.50 -7.52 -10.51
C PHE A 45 8.86 -8.78 -9.72
N THR A 46 8.34 -8.90 -8.50
CA THR A 46 8.57 -10.06 -7.63
C THR A 46 7.73 -11.28 -8.06
N GLY A 47 6.84 -11.15 -9.05
CA GLY A 47 6.12 -12.31 -9.62
C GLY A 47 5.24 -13.06 -8.61
N LYS A 48 4.68 -12.36 -7.61
CA LYS A 48 3.92 -12.93 -6.47
C LYS A 48 4.74 -13.77 -5.47
N ARG A 49 6.07 -13.81 -5.56
CA ARG A 49 6.87 -14.36 -4.44
C ARG A 49 6.73 -13.45 -3.22
N HIS A 50 6.55 -14.05 -2.05
CA HIS A 50 6.52 -13.25 -0.84
C HIS A 50 7.95 -12.72 -0.61
N PRO A 51 8.16 -11.43 -0.29
CA PRO A 51 9.50 -10.91 0.02
C PRO A 51 10.18 -11.62 1.21
N ARG A 52 9.42 -12.40 2.01
CA ARG A 52 9.94 -13.32 3.02
C ARG A 52 10.71 -14.52 2.46
N GLU A 53 10.54 -14.85 1.18
CA GLU A 53 11.22 -15.97 0.51
C GLU A 53 12.40 -15.52 -0.38
N MET A 54 12.61 -14.22 -0.57
CA MET A 54 13.67 -13.69 -1.46
C MET A 54 14.94 -13.20 -0.74
N GLY A 55 15.05 -13.38 0.58
CA GLY A 55 16.30 -13.12 1.29
C GLY A 55 16.10 -12.50 2.67
N ALA A 56 16.26 -13.35 3.68
CA ALA A 56 16.88 -13.00 4.96
C ALA A 56 18.15 -13.84 5.06
#